data_AF-A0A7Y8MDC9-F1
#
_entry.id   AF-A0A7Y8MDC9-F1
#
_cell.length_a   1.000
_cell.length_b   1.000
_cell.length_c   1.000
_cell.angle_alpha   90.00
_cell.angle_beta   90.00
_cell.angle_gamma   90.00
#
_symmetry.space_group_name_H-M   'P 1'
#
loop_
_entity.id
_entity.type
_entity.pdbx_description
1 polymer ?
#
loop_
_entity_poly.entity_id
_entity_poly.type
_entity_poly.pdbx_seq_one_letter_code
_entity_poly.pdbx_strand_id
1 'polypeptide(L)'
;MTRMPSTARPDRAVRRRTALALLLGLVLALPFARPAMADPKAAESFIEDLALRVLNILNDTTIDETTRASRFSDVFLSNIALKSFGRSALGPYARVATPEELEAYYDLLEVYAVQTMQIRLGQFADSTVVVTSATEKAQGETTYTFVESDVREPGGTREAGVTWVLISQDGSSFKIYDINVVTPGESGSFSLLETQRAEFTSVIANNGRKISALLDFLRTEIDRTSAAG
;
A
#
# COMPACT_ATOMS: atom_id res chain seq x y z
N MET A 1 68.54 3.10 56.67
CA MET A 1 69.95 3.06 56.25
C MET A 1 70.19 1.62 55.78
N THR A 2 70.49 1.27 54.54
CA THR A 2 71.31 1.94 53.51
C THR A 2 70.96 1.31 52.17
N ARG A 3 70.74 2.11 51.11
CA ARG A 3 70.54 1.64 49.73
C ARG A 3 71.78 1.98 48.90
N MET A 4 72.03 1.11 47.90
CA MET A 4 72.91 1.19 46.71
C MET A 4 74.14 0.26 46.74
N PRO A 5 74.68 -0.19 45.59
CA PRO A 5 74.21 -0.02 44.20
C PRO A 5 74.11 -1.35 43.40
N SER A 6 73.39 -1.36 42.27
CA SER A 6 73.65 -2.30 41.19
C SER A 6 74.05 -1.51 39.95
N THR A 7 75.29 -1.74 39.52
CA THR A 7 75.96 -1.12 38.39
C THR A 7 75.53 -1.73 37.06
N ALA A 8 75.46 -0.87 36.05
CA ALA A 8 75.07 -1.16 34.68
C ALA A 8 75.87 -2.27 33.97
N ARG A 9 75.25 -2.87 32.95
CA ARG A 9 75.96 -3.32 31.75
C ARG A 9 75.14 -2.96 30.50
N PRO A 10 75.69 -2.25 29.51
CA PRO A 10 75.00 -1.94 28.26
C PRO A 10 75.33 -3.01 27.22
N ASP A 11 74.34 -3.77 26.77
CA ASP A 11 74.51 -4.59 25.56
C ASP A 11 73.88 -3.89 24.36
N ARG A 12 74.79 -3.43 23.50
CA ARG A 12 74.53 -2.90 22.17
C ARG A 12 74.01 -4.03 21.29
N ALA A 13 72.79 -3.89 20.77
CA ALA A 13 72.40 -4.55 19.53
C ALA A 13 71.52 -3.61 18.71
N VAL A 14 72.24 -2.74 18.01
CA VAL A 14 71.78 -1.99 16.84
C VAL A 14 71.15 -2.95 15.81
N ARG A 15 70.11 -2.45 15.13
CA ARG A 15 69.39 -2.99 13.95
C ARG A 15 68.27 -4.00 14.23
N ARG A 16 67.05 -3.46 14.28
CA ARG A 16 65.87 -3.94 13.53
C ARG A 16 64.92 -2.73 13.40
N ARG A 17 65.13 -1.92 12.36
CA ARG A 17 64.19 -1.83 11.22
C ARG A 17 62.80 -1.37 11.66
N THR A 18 62.61 -0.05 11.63
CA THR A 18 61.43 0.65 11.06
C THR A 18 60.11 -0.12 11.09
N ALA A 19 59.17 0.32 11.91
CA ALA A 19 57.76 0.53 11.52
C ALA A 19 57.00 1.21 12.67
N LEU A 20 57.10 2.54 12.72
CA LEU A 20 56.07 3.39 13.30
C LEU A 20 54.99 3.52 12.22
N ALA A 21 53.83 2.88 12.38
CA ALA A 21 52.65 3.14 11.55
C ALA A 21 51.36 2.66 12.23
N LEU A 22 50.63 3.64 12.77
CA LEU A 22 49.17 3.78 12.63
C LEU A 22 48.32 2.51 12.84
N LEU A 23 47.92 2.25 14.09
CA LEU A 23 46.70 1.49 14.41
C LEU A 23 45.59 2.47 14.82
N LEU A 24 45.18 3.31 13.87
CA LEU A 24 43.96 4.11 13.97
C LEU A 24 43.30 4.11 12.58
N GLY A 25 42.25 3.32 12.41
CA GLY A 25 41.42 3.39 11.21
C GLY A 25 41.00 2.03 10.68
N LEU A 26 39.96 1.44 11.27
CA LEU A 26 38.95 0.71 10.50
C LEU A 26 37.64 0.65 11.29
N VAL A 27 36.96 1.80 11.40
CA VAL A 27 35.52 1.79 11.64
C VAL A 27 34.91 1.33 10.32
N LEU A 28 34.37 0.11 10.32
CA LEU A 28 33.60 -0.46 9.22
C LEU A 28 32.46 0.50 8.87
N ALA A 29 32.59 1.24 7.77
CA ALA A 29 31.48 1.87 7.10
C ALA A 29 30.65 0.76 6.45
N LEU A 30 29.79 0.11 7.24
CA LEU A 30 28.69 -0.67 6.69
C LEU A 30 27.82 0.32 5.89
N PRO A 31 27.61 0.10 4.58
CA PRO A 31 26.64 0.89 3.86
C PRO A 31 25.29 0.59 4.51
N PHE A 32 24.74 1.56 5.24
CA PHE A 32 23.30 1.57 5.51
C PHE A 32 22.65 1.58 4.13
N ALA A 33 22.07 0.44 3.73
CA ALA A 33 21.17 0.39 2.59
C ALA A 33 20.07 1.41 2.89
N ARG A 34 20.14 2.57 2.23
CA ARG A 34 19.03 3.51 2.26
C ARG A 34 17.84 2.77 1.65
N PRO A 35 16.66 2.74 2.30
CA PRO A 35 15.48 2.24 1.62
C PRO A 35 15.38 2.97 0.27
N ALA A 36 15.22 2.22 -0.81
CA ALA A 36 15.03 2.80 -2.12
C ALA A 36 13.78 3.69 -2.03
N MET A 37 13.97 5.00 -2.12
CA MET A 37 12.85 5.92 -2.31
C MET A 37 12.25 5.58 -3.67
N ALA A 38 10.94 5.36 -3.72
CA ALA A 38 10.29 5.11 -4.99
C ALA A 38 10.34 6.42 -5.81
N ASP A 39 10.56 6.31 -7.11
CA ASP A 39 10.55 7.48 -7.98
C ASP A 39 9.11 8.04 -8.04
N PRO A 40 8.84 9.29 -7.59
CA PRO A 40 7.51 9.86 -7.63
C PRO A 40 6.89 9.80 -9.03
N LYS A 41 7.70 9.92 -10.09
CA LYS A 41 7.23 9.79 -11.48
C LYS A 41 6.77 8.38 -11.84
N ALA A 42 7.39 7.36 -11.25
CA ALA A 42 6.96 5.97 -11.45
C ALA A 42 5.60 5.72 -10.80
N ALA A 43 5.32 6.35 -9.66
CA ALA A 43 4.02 6.27 -8.99
C ALA A 43 2.92 6.99 -9.79
N GLU A 44 3.23 8.18 -10.33
CA GLU A 44 2.33 8.90 -11.25
C GLU A 44 2.00 8.05 -12.47
N SER A 45 3.03 7.55 -13.17
CA SER A 45 2.88 6.71 -14.36
C SER A 45 2.07 5.44 -14.06
N PHE A 46 2.29 4.83 -12.89
CA PHE A 46 1.53 3.66 -12.45
C PHE A 46 0.02 3.94 -12.38
N ILE A 47 -0.38 5.07 -11.82
CA ILE A 47 -1.79 5.45 -11.72
C ILE A 47 -2.37 5.84 -13.07
N GLU A 48 -1.63 6.58 -13.90
CA GLU A 48 -2.05 6.92 -15.26
C GLU A 48 -2.31 5.66 -16.11
N ASP A 49 -1.35 4.73 -16.11
CA ASP A 49 -1.45 3.47 -16.85
C ASP A 49 -2.58 2.57 -16.33
N LEU A 50 -2.80 2.55 -15.01
CA LEU A 50 -3.90 1.80 -14.42
C LEU A 50 -5.25 2.40 -14.81
N ALA A 51 -5.42 3.72 -14.69
CA ALA A 51 -6.64 4.42 -15.07
C ALA A 51 -6.97 4.18 -16.56
N LEU A 52 -5.98 4.34 -17.45
CA LEU A 52 -6.15 4.09 -18.88
C LEU A 52 -6.57 2.64 -19.16
N ARG A 53 -5.92 1.66 -18.52
CA ARG A 53 -6.28 0.23 -18.70
C ARG A 53 -7.71 -0.05 -18.25
N VAL A 54 -8.12 0.46 -17.08
CA VAL A 54 -9.47 0.28 -16.57
C VAL A 54 -10.50 0.93 -17.50
N LEU A 55 -10.30 2.20 -17.90
CA LEU A 55 -11.21 2.90 -18.81
C LEU A 55 -11.30 2.20 -20.18
N ASN A 56 -10.20 1.68 -20.71
CA ASN A 56 -10.21 0.90 -21.95
C ASN A 56 -11.04 -0.38 -21.82
N ILE A 57 -10.95 -1.10 -20.69
CA ILE A 57 -11.77 -2.29 -20.43
C ILE A 57 -13.25 -1.90 -20.35
N LEU A 58 -13.58 -0.84 -19.61
CA LEU A 58 -14.96 -0.40 -19.42
C LEU A 58 -15.63 0.06 -20.73
N ASN A 59 -14.86 0.70 -21.62
CA ASN A 59 -15.35 1.20 -22.91
C ASN A 59 -15.22 0.21 -24.08
N ASP A 60 -14.69 -1.00 -23.84
CA ASP A 60 -14.55 -2.01 -24.89
C ASP A 60 -15.92 -2.64 -25.23
N THR A 61 -16.54 -2.10 -26.28
CA THR A 61 -17.82 -2.58 -26.82
C THR A 61 -17.67 -3.82 -27.71
N THR A 62 -16.44 -4.31 -27.94
CA THR A 62 -16.17 -5.48 -28.78
C THR A 62 -16.23 -6.80 -28.01
N ILE A 63 -16.24 -6.74 -26.67
CA ILE A 63 -16.31 -7.89 -25.77
C ILE A 63 -17.65 -7.95 -25.05
N ASP A 64 -18.07 -9.16 -24.70
CA ASP A 64 -19.25 -9.37 -23.87
C ASP A 64 -19.00 -8.99 -22.40
N GLU A 65 -20.09 -8.85 -21.65
CA GLU A 65 -20.05 -8.40 -20.25
C GLU A 65 -19.23 -9.35 -19.37
N THR A 66 -19.34 -10.66 -19.59
CA THR A 66 -18.60 -11.67 -18.82
C THR A 66 -17.09 -11.54 -19.04
N THR A 67 -16.65 -11.34 -20.28
CA THR A 67 -15.23 -11.12 -20.60
C THR A 67 -14.74 -9.80 -20.03
N ARG A 68 -15.56 -8.74 -20.10
CA ARG A 68 -15.24 -7.43 -19.53
C ARG A 68 -15.04 -7.51 -18.02
N ALA A 69 -15.97 -8.16 -17.32
CA ALA A 69 -15.91 -8.38 -15.88
C ALA A 69 -14.65 -9.19 -15.50
N SER A 70 -14.34 -10.26 -16.24
CA SER A 70 -13.11 -11.05 -15.99
C SER A 70 -11.84 -10.21 -16.14
N ARG A 71 -11.71 -9.46 -17.25
CA ARG A 71 -10.54 -8.60 -17.49
C ARG A 71 -10.41 -7.51 -16.43
N PHE A 72 -11.52 -6.91 -16.03
CA PHE A 72 -11.53 -5.94 -14.94
C PHE A 72 -11.03 -6.56 -13.64
N SER A 73 -11.53 -7.75 -13.28
CA SER A 73 -11.14 -8.47 -12.06
C SER A 73 -9.62 -8.69 -12.01
N ASP A 74 -9.04 -9.17 -13.11
CA ASP A 74 -7.60 -9.41 -13.21
C ASP A 74 -6.78 -8.12 -12.99
N VAL A 75 -7.19 -7.02 -13.62
CA VAL A 75 -6.52 -5.71 -13.45
C VAL A 75 -6.72 -5.20 -12.03
N PHE A 76 -7.92 -5.26 -11.47
CA PHE A 76 -8.20 -4.77 -10.14
C PHE A 76 -7.39 -5.52 -9.07
N LEU A 77 -7.45 -6.85 -9.07
CA LEU A 77 -6.81 -7.69 -8.04
C LEU A 77 -5.28 -7.69 -8.12
N SER A 78 -4.71 -7.50 -9.30
CA SER A 78 -3.25 -7.39 -9.45
C SER A 78 -2.70 -6.07 -8.91
N ASN A 79 -3.49 -4.99 -8.93
CA ASN A 79 -3.05 -3.64 -8.58
C ASN A 79 -3.48 -3.19 -7.17
N ILE A 80 -4.40 -3.89 -6.50
CA ILE A 80 -4.80 -3.59 -5.12
C ILE A 80 -4.02 -4.44 -4.10
N ALA A 81 -3.65 -3.84 -2.98
CA ALA A 81 -3.06 -4.49 -1.82
C ALA A 81 -4.13 -5.17 -0.95
N LEU A 82 -4.93 -6.06 -1.52
CA LEU A 82 -6.20 -6.51 -0.94
C LEU A 82 -6.07 -7.09 0.47
N LYS A 83 -5.03 -7.91 0.71
CA LYS A 83 -4.78 -8.47 2.05
C LYS A 83 -4.42 -7.41 3.08
N SER A 84 -3.59 -6.42 2.70
CA SER A 84 -3.22 -5.31 3.58
C SER A 84 -4.42 -4.41 3.86
N PHE A 85 -5.18 -4.05 2.82
CA PHE A 85 -6.44 -3.30 2.94
C PHE A 85 -7.42 -4.04 3.86
N GLY A 86 -7.70 -5.31 3.58
CA GLY A 86 -8.66 -6.13 4.31
C GLY A 86 -8.27 -6.32 5.77
N ARG A 87 -6.98 -6.56 6.05
CA ARG A 87 -6.47 -6.63 7.42
C ARG A 87 -6.68 -5.33 8.17
N SER A 88 -6.41 -4.20 7.52
CA SER A 88 -6.64 -2.89 8.11
C SER A 88 -8.12 -2.60 8.32
N ALA A 89 -8.99 -2.99 7.39
CA ALA A 89 -10.44 -2.83 7.50
C ALA A 89 -11.03 -3.64 8.68
N LEU A 90 -10.47 -4.79 9.02
CA LEU A 90 -10.87 -5.54 10.22
C LEU A 90 -10.53 -4.83 11.54
N GLY A 91 -9.60 -3.87 11.52
CA GLY A 91 -9.17 -3.12 12.70
C GLY A 91 -8.69 -4.04 13.84
N PRO A 92 -9.16 -3.84 15.09
CA PRO A 92 -8.72 -4.65 16.22
C PRO A 92 -9.10 -6.14 16.09
N TYR A 93 -10.16 -6.45 15.34
CA TYR A 93 -10.64 -7.83 15.16
C TYR A 93 -9.67 -8.68 14.33
N ALA A 94 -8.80 -8.07 13.53
CA ALA A 94 -7.74 -8.77 12.79
C ALA A 94 -6.74 -9.53 13.68
N ARG A 95 -6.67 -9.21 14.97
CA ARG A 95 -5.76 -9.84 15.94
C ARG A 95 -6.36 -11.07 16.62
N VAL A 96 -7.69 -11.21 16.60
CA VAL A 96 -8.41 -12.26 17.32
C VAL A 96 -9.11 -13.26 16.38
N ALA A 97 -9.18 -12.94 15.08
CA ALA A 97 -9.69 -13.86 14.07
C ALA A 97 -8.78 -15.09 13.94
N THR A 98 -9.38 -16.28 13.78
CA THR A 98 -8.62 -17.50 13.51
C THR A 98 -8.06 -17.49 12.08
N PRO A 99 -7.06 -18.32 11.76
CA PRO A 99 -6.56 -18.47 10.39
C PRO A 99 -7.67 -18.82 9.39
N GLU A 100 -8.58 -19.71 9.77
CA GLU A 100 -9.70 -20.15 8.93
C GLU A 100 -10.72 -19.03 8.70
N GLU A 101 -11.01 -18.22 9.73
CA GLU A 101 -11.87 -17.06 9.59
C GLU A 101 -11.25 -15.99 8.70
N LEU A 102 -9.92 -15.77 8.80
CA LEU A 102 -9.21 -14.83 7.95
C LEU A 102 -9.16 -15.27 6.49
N GLU A 103 -8.95 -16.57 6.23
CA GLU A 103 -8.99 -17.14 4.89
C GLU A 103 -10.37 -16.93 4.26
N ALA A 104 -11.43 -17.38 4.93
CA ALA A 104 -12.80 -17.18 4.44
C ALA A 104 -13.16 -15.70 4.27
N TYR A 105 -12.64 -14.82 5.13
CA TYR A 105 -12.82 -13.38 5.00
C TYR A 105 -12.17 -12.84 3.73
N TYR A 106 -10.92 -13.21 3.43
CA TYR A 106 -10.24 -12.69 2.24
C TYR A 106 -10.88 -13.19 0.95
N ASP A 107 -11.33 -14.45 0.92
CA ASP A 107 -12.04 -15.01 -0.24
C ASP A 107 -13.33 -14.22 -0.53
N LEU A 108 -14.12 -13.92 0.52
CA LEU A 108 -15.32 -13.11 0.39
C LEU A 108 -15.02 -11.65 0.05
N LEU A 109 -13.98 -11.07 0.66
CA LEU A 109 -13.58 -9.69 0.41
C LEU A 109 -13.15 -9.49 -1.04
N GLU A 110 -12.47 -10.46 -1.65
CA GLU A 110 -12.08 -10.44 -3.05
C GLU A 110 -13.29 -10.30 -3.98
N VAL A 111 -14.28 -11.19 -3.81
CA VAL A 111 -15.51 -11.19 -4.60
C VAL A 111 -16.29 -9.90 -4.38
N TYR A 112 -16.48 -9.50 -3.11
CA TYR A 112 -17.20 -8.29 -2.75
C TYR A 112 -16.56 -7.03 -3.35
N ALA A 113 -15.22 -6.91 -3.27
CA ALA A 113 -14.49 -5.76 -3.77
C ALA A 113 -14.59 -5.64 -5.30
N VAL A 114 -14.40 -6.74 -6.03
CA VAL A 114 -14.51 -6.76 -7.49
C VAL A 114 -15.90 -6.34 -7.95
N GLN A 115 -16.95 -6.98 -7.41
CA GLN A 115 -18.33 -6.67 -7.79
C GLN A 115 -18.70 -5.21 -7.50
N THR A 116 -18.36 -4.73 -6.31
CA THR A 116 -18.66 -3.35 -5.90
C THR A 116 -17.94 -2.33 -6.80
N MET A 117 -16.68 -2.61 -7.15
CA MET A 117 -15.88 -1.68 -7.97
C MET A 117 -16.27 -1.71 -9.44
N GLN A 118 -16.66 -2.86 -9.99
CA GLN A 118 -17.20 -2.95 -11.35
C GLN A 118 -18.41 -2.05 -11.54
N ILE A 119 -19.39 -2.14 -10.62
CA ILE A 119 -20.62 -1.33 -10.68
C ILE A 119 -20.32 0.15 -10.50
N ARG A 120 -19.47 0.51 -9.52
CA ARG A 120 -19.15 1.91 -9.25
C ARG A 120 -18.40 2.54 -10.41
N LEU A 121 -17.37 1.89 -10.94
CA LEU A 121 -16.54 2.46 -11.99
C LEU A 121 -17.22 2.48 -13.36
N GLY A 122 -18.23 1.63 -13.60
CA GLY A 122 -19.09 1.76 -14.79
C GLY A 122 -19.74 3.13 -14.93
N GLN A 123 -20.02 3.83 -13.82
CA GLN A 123 -20.56 5.21 -13.82
C GLN A 123 -19.54 6.27 -14.26
N PHE A 124 -18.27 5.90 -14.37
CA PHE A 124 -17.15 6.78 -14.69
C PHE A 124 -16.47 6.37 -16.01
N ALA A 125 -17.08 5.50 -16.82
CA ALA A 125 -16.48 4.99 -18.05
C ALA A 125 -16.05 6.11 -19.02
N ASP A 126 -16.83 7.20 -19.11
CA ASP A 126 -16.51 8.36 -19.94
C ASP A 126 -15.66 9.43 -19.23
N SER A 127 -15.22 9.18 -17.99
CA SER A 127 -14.43 10.15 -17.22
C SER A 127 -12.97 10.18 -17.67
N THR A 128 -12.34 11.34 -17.50
CA THR A 128 -10.89 11.50 -17.63
C THR A 128 -10.23 11.56 -16.25
N VAL A 129 -9.12 10.85 -16.08
CA VAL A 129 -8.27 10.94 -14.88
C VAL A 129 -7.03 11.74 -15.23
N VAL A 130 -6.74 12.80 -14.47
CA VAL A 130 -5.56 13.65 -14.65
C VAL A 130 -4.73 13.61 -13.38
N VAL A 131 -3.59 12.94 -13.42
CA VAL A 131 -2.63 12.91 -12.31
C VAL A 131 -1.93 14.26 -12.21
N THR A 132 -1.80 14.77 -10.98
CA THR A 132 -1.29 16.13 -10.73
C THR A 132 0.01 16.15 -9.93
N SER A 133 0.23 15.17 -9.05
CA SER A 133 1.48 15.05 -8.30
C SER A 133 1.60 13.69 -7.59
N ALA A 134 2.82 13.31 -7.25
CA ALA A 134 3.10 12.28 -6.26
C ALA A 134 4.02 12.76 -5.14
N THR A 135 3.75 12.32 -3.92
CA THR A 135 4.58 12.60 -2.74
C THR A 135 4.78 11.34 -1.89
N GLU A 136 5.96 11.20 -1.29
CA GLU A 136 6.24 10.09 -0.37
C GLU A 136 6.18 10.54 1.08
N LYS A 137 5.72 9.64 1.95
CA LYS A 137 5.76 9.82 3.39
C LYS A 137 6.13 8.50 4.07
N ALA A 138 7.26 8.51 4.77
CA ALA A 138 7.61 7.43 5.67
C ALA A 138 6.71 7.45 6.91
N GLN A 139 6.18 6.30 7.29
CA GLN A 139 5.43 6.09 8.52
C GLN A 139 5.90 4.78 9.16
N GLY A 140 6.80 4.89 10.14
CA GLY A 140 7.47 3.73 10.73
C GLY A 140 8.38 3.05 9.71
N GLU A 141 8.21 1.75 9.52
CA GLU A 141 8.97 0.95 8.53
C GLU A 141 8.32 0.93 7.15
N THR A 142 7.14 1.55 6.99
CA THR A 142 6.40 1.59 5.72
C THR A 142 6.55 2.96 5.07
N THR A 143 6.90 2.98 3.79
CA THR A 143 6.81 4.17 2.94
C THR A 143 5.48 4.13 2.19
N TYR A 144 4.68 5.17 2.35
CA TYR A 144 3.48 5.39 1.56
C TYR A 144 3.78 6.42 0.48
N THR A 145 3.25 6.18 -0.72
CA THR A 145 3.28 7.15 -1.82
C THR A 145 1.85 7.62 -2.07
N PHE A 146 1.64 8.93 -2.02
CA PHE A 146 0.35 9.58 -2.25
C PHE A 146 0.38 10.17 -3.66
N VAL A 147 -0.48 9.69 -4.54
CA VAL A 147 -0.64 10.23 -5.88
C VAL A 147 -1.95 11.00 -5.92
N GLU A 148 -1.90 12.27 -6.30
CA GLU A 148 -3.07 13.13 -6.45
C GLU A 148 -3.55 13.14 -7.89
N SER A 149 -4.86 13.15 -8.10
CA SER A 149 -5.48 13.23 -9.43
C SER A 149 -6.84 13.91 -9.38
N ASP A 150 -7.27 14.45 -10.52
CA ASP A 150 -8.63 14.91 -10.75
C ASP A 150 -9.38 13.94 -11.67
N VAL A 151 -10.56 13.50 -11.25
CA VAL A 151 -11.48 12.71 -12.07
C VAL A 151 -12.58 13.63 -12.58
N ARG A 152 -12.67 13.77 -13.92
CA ARG A 152 -13.56 14.72 -14.58
C ARG A 152 -14.54 14.00 -15.51
N GLU A 153 -15.83 14.26 -15.35
CA GLU A 153 -16.86 13.81 -16.30
C GLU A 153 -16.87 14.64 -17.59
N PRO A 154 -17.38 14.08 -18.70
CA PRO A 154 -17.59 14.83 -19.93
C PRO A 154 -18.40 16.11 -19.71
N GLY A 155 -17.95 17.21 -20.32
CA GLY A 155 -18.62 18.51 -20.20
C GLY A 155 -18.44 19.21 -18.85
N GLY A 156 -17.63 18.67 -17.94
CA GLY A 156 -17.30 19.31 -16.66
C GLY A 156 -18.45 19.31 -15.65
N THR A 157 -19.42 18.40 -15.81
CA THR A 157 -20.58 18.25 -14.93
C THR A 157 -20.20 17.85 -13.51
N ARG A 158 -19.09 17.13 -13.37
CA ARG A 158 -18.57 16.64 -12.10
C ARG A 158 -17.05 16.55 -12.14
N GLU A 159 -16.42 17.03 -11.07
CA GLU A 159 -15.00 16.92 -10.81
C GLU A 159 -14.82 16.42 -9.38
N ALA A 160 -13.95 15.45 -9.17
CA ALA A 160 -13.58 14.97 -7.85
C ALA A 160 -12.06 14.81 -7.76
N GLY A 161 -11.48 15.30 -6.68
CA GLY A 161 -10.09 15.02 -6.35
C GLY A 161 -9.98 13.60 -5.82
N VAL A 162 -8.95 12.87 -6.23
CA VAL A 162 -8.66 11.52 -5.74
C VAL A 162 -7.20 11.42 -5.35
N THR A 163 -6.96 11.07 -4.09
CA THR A 163 -5.64 10.71 -3.58
C THR A 163 -5.52 9.20 -3.49
N TRP A 164 -4.65 8.62 -4.30
CA TRP A 164 -4.30 7.21 -4.29
C TRP A 164 -3.19 6.98 -3.27
N VAL A 165 -3.43 6.14 -2.27
CA VAL A 165 -2.42 5.77 -1.27
C VAL A 165 -1.81 4.45 -1.69
N LEU A 166 -0.53 4.48 -2.04
CA LEU A 166 0.22 3.33 -2.53
C LEU A 166 1.16 2.81 -1.46
N ILE A 167 1.35 1.50 -1.48
CA ILE A 167 2.47 0.84 -0.79
C ILE A 167 3.37 0.19 -1.83
N SER A 168 4.65 0.12 -1.52
CA SER A 168 5.63 -0.62 -2.33
C SER A 168 6.38 -1.63 -1.47
N GLN A 169 6.62 -2.81 -2.03
CA GLN A 169 7.40 -3.87 -1.36
C GLN A 169 8.89 -3.80 -1.68
N ASP A 170 9.26 -3.23 -2.84
CA ASP A 170 10.63 -3.20 -3.36
C ASP A 170 11.07 -1.79 -3.83
N GLY A 171 10.22 -0.78 -3.65
CA GLY A 171 10.46 0.60 -4.11
C GLY A 171 10.15 0.84 -5.59
N SER A 172 9.64 -0.15 -6.32
CA SER A 172 9.38 -0.08 -7.76
C SER A 172 8.03 -0.66 -8.18
N SER A 173 7.50 -1.64 -7.44
CA SER A 173 6.17 -2.21 -7.62
C SER A 173 5.19 -1.56 -6.65
N PHE A 174 4.17 -0.90 -7.20
CA PHE A 174 3.13 -0.25 -6.40
C PHE A 174 1.88 -1.12 -6.32
N LYS A 175 1.21 -1.02 -5.18
CA LYS A 175 -0.17 -1.47 -5.01
C LYS A 175 -1.00 -0.40 -4.32
N ILE A 176 -2.24 -0.23 -4.76
CA ILE A 176 -3.20 0.67 -4.11
C ILE A 176 -3.60 0.05 -2.78
N TYR A 177 -3.33 0.78 -1.71
CA TYR A 177 -3.67 0.44 -0.34
C TYR A 177 -4.93 1.16 0.15
N ASP A 178 -5.14 2.41 -0.27
CA ASP A 178 -6.35 3.18 0.04
C ASP A 178 -6.63 4.21 -1.05
N ILE A 179 -7.87 4.71 -1.10
CA ILE A 179 -8.31 5.77 -2.00
C ILE A 179 -9.04 6.80 -1.15
N ASN A 180 -8.59 8.06 -1.23
CA ASN A 180 -9.29 9.18 -0.62
C ASN A 180 -9.98 9.99 -1.71
N VAL A 181 -11.28 10.23 -1.55
CA VAL A 181 -12.07 11.03 -2.49
C VAL A 181 -12.37 12.39 -1.87
N VAL A 182 -12.10 13.45 -2.61
CA VAL A 182 -12.40 14.84 -2.27
C VAL A 182 -13.48 15.34 -3.21
N THR A 183 -14.67 15.60 -2.68
CA THR A 183 -15.77 16.18 -3.46
C THR A 183 -15.80 17.69 -3.28
N PRO A 184 -15.91 18.48 -4.36
CA PRO A 184 -16.12 19.92 -4.26
C PRO A 184 -17.35 20.24 -3.39
N GLY A 185 -17.18 21.15 -2.43
CA GLY A 185 -18.24 21.56 -1.51
C GLY A 185 -18.32 20.76 -0.20
N GLU A 186 -17.57 19.67 -0.08
CA GLU A 186 -17.43 18.92 1.18
C GLU A 186 -16.18 19.37 1.95
N SER A 187 -16.24 19.43 3.28
CA SER A 187 -15.15 19.99 4.11
C SER A 187 -13.99 19.00 4.38
N GLY A 188 -13.77 18.02 3.51
CA GLY A 188 -12.72 17.03 3.70
C GLY A 188 -12.65 15.98 2.60
N SER A 189 -11.80 14.98 2.84
CA SER A 189 -11.71 13.78 2.03
C SER A 189 -12.35 12.60 2.75
N PHE A 190 -12.84 11.63 1.96
CA PHE A 190 -13.37 10.36 2.43
C PHE A 190 -12.40 9.24 2.08
N SER A 191 -11.82 8.60 3.10
CA SER A 191 -11.00 7.39 2.93
C SER A 191 -11.90 6.18 2.73
N LEU A 192 -11.64 5.39 1.69
CA LEU A 192 -12.34 4.14 1.45
C LEU A 192 -12.01 3.11 2.54
N LEU A 193 -10.75 3.02 2.95
CA LEU A 193 -10.32 2.10 4.01
C LEU A 193 -10.99 2.40 5.34
N GLU A 194 -11.01 3.66 5.77
CA GLU A 194 -11.61 4.02 7.06
C GLU A 194 -13.14 3.88 7.03
N THR A 195 -13.77 4.18 5.89
CA THR A 195 -15.20 3.90 5.68
C THR A 195 -15.48 2.40 5.82
N GLN A 196 -14.71 1.56 5.13
CA GLN A 196 -14.89 0.11 5.18
C GLN A 196 -14.59 -0.45 6.57
N ARG A 197 -13.58 0.10 7.26
CA ARG A 197 -13.27 -0.25 8.65
C ARG A 197 -14.43 0.05 9.59
N ALA A 198 -15.04 1.24 9.49
CA ALA A 198 -16.17 1.62 10.31
C ALA A 198 -17.35 0.66 10.10
N GLU A 199 -17.65 0.31 8.85
CA GLU A 199 -18.71 -0.65 8.52
C GLU A 199 -18.43 -2.04 9.09
N PHE A 200 -17.27 -2.63 8.77
CA PHE A 200 -16.94 -3.99 9.21
C PHE A 200 -16.88 -4.11 10.73
N THR A 201 -16.26 -3.13 11.40
CA THR A 201 -16.18 -3.14 12.87
C THR A 201 -17.55 -2.95 13.52
N SER A 202 -18.45 -2.17 12.91
CA SER A 202 -19.84 -2.01 13.35
C SER A 202 -20.63 -3.32 13.21
N VAL A 203 -20.53 -3.99 12.05
CA VAL A 203 -21.15 -5.31 11.83
C VAL A 203 -20.70 -6.30 12.89
N ILE A 204 -19.39 -6.42 13.12
CA ILE A 204 -18.85 -7.35 14.13
C ILE A 204 -19.32 -6.95 15.54
N ALA A 205 -19.22 -5.67 15.91
CA ALA A 205 -19.55 -5.19 17.24
C ALA A 205 -21.03 -5.42 17.61
N ASN A 206 -21.93 -5.17 16.66
CA ASN A 206 -23.37 -5.29 16.86
C ASN A 206 -23.88 -6.74 16.82
N ASN A 207 -23.06 -7.68 16.33
CA ASN A 207 -23.42 -9.09 16.18
C ASN A 207 -22.58 -10.00 17.09
N GLY A 208 -22.45 -9.60 18.36
CA GLY A 208 -21.82 -10.42 19.39
C GLY A 208 -20.30 -10.53 19.28
N ARG A 209 -19.64 -9.61 18.56
CA ARG A 209 -18.18 -9.58 18.33
C ARG A 209 -17.63 -10.84 17.63
N LYS A 210 -18.43 -11.43 16.74
CA LYS A 210 -18.06 -12.63 15.98
C LYS A 210 -17.64 -12.27 14.56
N ILE A 211 -16.51 -12.79 14.09
CA ILE A 211 -16.08 -12.62 12.70
C ILE A 211 -17.08 -13.28 11.74
N SER A 212 -17.69 -14.40 12.13
CA SER A 212 -18.73 -15.07 11.33
C SER A 212 -19.85 -14.12 10.89
N ALA A 213 -20.23 -13.14 11.71
CA ALA A 213 -21.24 -12.14 11.35
C ALA A 213 -20.80 -11.24 10.19
N LEU A 214 -19.50 -10.91 10.10
CA LEU A 214 -18.95 -10.19 8.96
C LEU A 214 -18.93 -11.08 7.70
N LEU A 215 -18.60 -12.37 7.84
CA LEU A 215 -18.63 -13.29 6.70
C LEU A 215 -20.05 -13.41 6.12
N ASP A 216 -21.06 -13.50 7.00
CA ASP A 216 -22.47 -13.57 6.58
C ASP A 216 -22.95 -12.25 5.95
N PHE A 217 -22.49 -11.11 6.48
CA PHE A 217 -22.71 -9.80 5.87
C PHE A 217 -22.13 -9.74 4.45
N LEU A 218 -20.87 -10.11 4.25
CA LEU A 218 -20.22 -10.10 2.93
C LEU A 218 -20.94 -11.02 1.93
N ARG A 219 -21.33 -12.23 2.34
CA ARG A 219 -22.15 -13.13 1.50
C ARG A 219 -23.46 -12.47 1.06
N THR A 220 -24.14 -11.82 1.99
CA THR A 220 -25.40 -11.12 1.71
C THR A 220 -25.21 -9.97 0.72
N GLU A 221 -24.13 -9.20 0.85
CA GLU A 221 -23.80 -8.10 -0.08
C GLU A 221 -23.45 -8.62 -1.48
N ILE A 222 -22.69 -9.72 -1.56
CA ILE A 222 -22.35 -10.39 -2.83
C ILE A 222 -23.63 -10.88 -3.53
N ASP A 223 -24.52 -11.56 -2.80
CA ASP A 223 -25.78 -12.07 -3.35
C ASP A 223 -26.68 -10.92 -3.86
N ARG A 224 -26.76 -9.82 -3.09
CA ARG A 224 -27.54 -8.64 -3.48
C ARG A 224 -27.00 -7.99 -4.75
N THR A 225 -25.68 -7.86 -4.84
CA THR A 225 -25.01 -7.21 -5.97
C THR A 225 -25.14 -8.05 -7.23
N SER A 226 -25.02 -9.38 -7.09
CA SER A 226 -25.20 -10.33 -8.20
C SER A 226 -26.64 -10.36 -8.74
N ALA A 227 -27.64 -9.98 -7.93
CA ALA A 227 -29.03 -9.87 -8.38
C ALA A 227 -29.38 -8.52 -9.05
N ALA A 228 -28.50 -7.52 -8.93
CA ALA A 228 -28.72 -6.17 -9.45
C ALA A 228 -28.03 -5.91 -10.80
N GLY A 229 -27.05 -6.75 -11.18
CA GLY A 229 -26.39 -6.75 -12.49
C GLY A 229 -27.02 -7.77 -13.43
#